data_AF-A0A7V3DWK7-F1
#
_entry.id   AF-A0A7V3DWK7-F1
#
_cell.length_a   1.000
_cell.length_b   1.000
_cell.length_c   1.000
_cell.angle_alpha   90.00
_cell.angle_beta   90.00
_cell.angle_gamma   90.00
#
_symmetry.space_group_name_H-M   'P 1'
#
loop_
_entity.id
_entity.type
_entity.pdbx_description
1 polymer ?
#
loop_
_entity_poly.entity_id
_entity_poly.type
_entity_poly.pdbx_seq_one_letter_code
_entity_poly.pdbx_strand_id
1 'polypeptide(L)'
;MRLLNACKEQGITVFFTNQIFGAENFLQISGNGISSLVDTVILLNYQQISGETNRVLQALKSRGSRHSNKAYEFEISDEDIRILDVYSGQGEMLTGLARRRHEDLDALEAQRLAFEIESRELDLKRLRLEQEQAARSRKNAPQGMRAAGAAQGKEV
;
A
#
# COMPACT_ATOMS: atom_id res chain seq x y z
N MET A 1 -34.36 -19.18 18.92
CA MET A 1 -34.41 -19.55 17.48
C MET A 1 -35.61 -19.01 16.71
N ARG A 2 -36.76 -18.66 17.33
CA ARG A 2 -37.91 -18.12 16.57
C ARG A 2 -37.78 -16.66 16.14
N LEU A 3 -37.24 -15.79 17.00
CA LEU A 3 -37.14 -14.36 16.71
C LEU A 3 -36.23 -14.04 15.53
N LEU A 4 -35.03 -14.66 15.48
CA LEU A 4 -34.08 -14.41 14.40
C LEU A 4 -34.65 -14.78 13.02
N ASN A 5 -35.31 -15.94 12.94
CA ASN A 5 -35.91 -16.41 11.69
C ASN A 5 -37.10 -15.51 11.30
N ALA A 6 -37.94 -15.11 12.25
CA ALA A 6 -39.03 -14.18 11.98
C ALA A 6 -38.53 -12.82 11.46
N CYS A 7 -37.46 -12.26 12.05
CA CYS A 7 -36.84 -11.03 11.55
C CYS A 7 -36.28 -11.21 10.12
N LYS A 8 -35.61 -12.33 9.86
CA LYS A 8 -35.08 -12.65 8.52
C LYS A 8 -36.18 -12.79 7.47
N GLU A 9 -37.28 -13.48 7.80
CA GLU A 9 -38.45 -13.64 6.91
C GLU A 9 -39.12 -12.30 6.60
N GLN A 10 -39.03 -11.32 7.49
CA GLN A 10 -39.53 -9.96 7.29
C GLN A 10 -38.49 -9.01 6.66
N GLY A 11 -37.29 -9.49 6.31
CA GLY A 11 -36.22 -8.66 5.73
C GLY A 11 -35.57 -7.68 6.72
N ILE A 12 -35.71 -7.91 8.02
CA ILE A 12 -35.15 -7.04 9.07
C ILE A 12 -33.70 -7.44 9.35
N THR A 13 -32.76 -6.49 9.24
CA THR A 13 -31.37 -6.68 9.66
C THR A 13 -31.25 -6.63 11.18
N VAL A 14 -30.62 -7.64 11.78
CA VAL A 14 -30.42 -7.73 13.24
C VAL A 14 -28.93 -7.72 13.57
N PHE A 15 -28.54 -6.85 14.50
CA PHE A 15 -27.18 -6.77 15.01
C PHE A 15 -27.11 -7.32 16.44
N PHE A 16 -26.13 -8.18 16.71
CA PHE A 16 -25.90 -8.75 18.04
C PHE A 16 -24.51 -8.42 18.53
N THR A 17 -24.41 -8.04 19.79
CA THR A 17 -23.15 -7.86 20.50
C THR A 17 -22.98 -9.01 21.50
N ASN A 18 -21.83 -9.67 21.47
CA ASN A 18 -21.47 -10.68 22.45
C ASN A 18 -20.11 -10.34 23.04
N GLN A 19 -20.04 -10.21 24.37
CA GLN A 19 -18.78 -9.99 25.07
C GLN A 19 -18.14 -11.35 25.41
N ILE A 20 -16.93 -11.55 24.90
CA ILE A 20 -16.19 -12.80 25.06
C ILE A 20 -15.16 -12.61 26.17
N PHE A 21 -15.03 -13.58 27.07
CA PHE A 21 -13.98 -13.59 28.09
C PHE A 21 -12.84 -14.52 27.64
N GLY A 22 -11.61 -14.01 27.53
CA GLY A 22 -10.43 -14.81 27.11
C GLY A 22 -10.33 -15.09 25.61
N ALA A 23 -9.09 -15.17 25.09
CA ALA A 23 -8.80 -15.30 23.66
C ALA A 23 -9.25 -16.66 23.05
N GLU A 24 -9.19 -17.74 23.83
CA GLU A 24 -9.58 -19.11 23.44
C GLU A 24 -11.08 -19.27 23.13
N ASN A 25 -11.92 -18.38 23.67
CA ASN A 25 -13.38 -18.47 23.52
C ASN A 25 -13.88 -17.99 22.15
N PHE A 26 -12.98 -17.48 21.30
CA PHE A 26 -13.30 -17.10 19.94
C PHE A 26 -13.72 -18.31 19.07
N LEU A 27 -12.96 -19.42 19.15
CA LEU A 27 -13.29 -20.65 18.41
C LEU A 27 -14.65 -21.22 18.85
N GLN A 28 -15.01 -21.03 20.12
CA GLN A 28 -16.27 -21.53 20.69
C GLN A 28 -17.50 -20.81 20.12
N ILE A 29 -17.40 -19.55 19.68
CA ILE A 29 -18.51 -18.88 18.98
C ILE A 29 -18.78 -19.53 17.63
N SER A 30 -17.72 -20.00 16.95
CA SER A 30 -17.87 -20.79 15.74
C SER A 30 -18.52 -22.16 16.00
N GLY A 31 -18.24 -22.77 17.16
CA GLY A 31 -18.69 -24.11 17.54
C GLY A 31 -20.08 -24.20 18.20
N ASN A 32 -20.52 -23.19 18.95
CA ASN A 32 -21.72 -23.26 19.80
C ASN A 32 -23.04 -22.95 19.09
N GLY A 33 -23.15 -23.20 17.78
CA GLY A 33 -24.40 -23.05 17.01
C GLY A 33 -24.88 -21.62 16.75
N ILE A 34 -24.31 -20.60 17.40
CA ILE A 34 -24.64 -19.19 17.12
C ILE A 34 -24.04 -18.75 15.78
N SER A 35 -22.81 -19.15 15.47
CA SER A 35 -22.18 -18.85 14.18
C SER A 35 -22.95 -19.43 12.99
N SER A 36 -23.67 -20.55 13.13
CA SER A 36 -24.45 -21.12 12.02
C SER A 36 -25.70 -20.30 11.69
N LEU A 37 -26.23 -19.55 12.66
CA LEU A 37 -27.44 -18.74 12.55
C LEU A 37 -27.21 -17.35 11.94
N VAL A 38 -26.03 -16.79 12.20
CA VAL A 38 -25.66 -15.46 11.71
C VAL A 38 -24.96 -15.54 10.36
N ASP A 39 -25.21 -14.55 9.51
CA ASP A 39 -24.63 -14.48 8.17
C ASP A 39 -23.24 -13.83 8.20
N THR A 40 -23.05 -12.86 9.11
CA THR A 40 -21.81 -12.11 9.27
C THR A 40 -21.33 -12.17 10.73
N VAL A 41 -20.03 -12.35 10.92
CA VAL A 41 -19.36 -12.32 12.22
C VAL A 41 -18.20 -11.33 12.16
N ILE A 42 -18.27 -10.31 13.02
CA ILE A 42 -17.22 -9.30 13.20
C ILE A 42 -16.63 -9.51 14.59
N LEU A 43 -15.32 -9.65 14.66
CA LEU A 43 -14.57 -9.74 15.91
C LEU A 43 -13.91 -8.41 16.20
N LEU A 44 -14.05 -7.96 17.44
CA LEU A 44 -13.32 -6.85 18.02
C LEU A 44 -12.48 -7.39 19.16
N ASN A 45 -11.17 -7.18 19.14
CA ASN A 45 -10.28 -7.59 20.21
C ASN A 45 -9.19 -6.55 20.47
N TYR A 46 -8.54 -6.69 21.62
CA TYR A 46 -7.34 -5.95 21.97
C TYR A 46 -6.12 -6.79 21.61
N GLN A 47 -5.15 -6.19 20.93
CA GLN A 47 -3.89 -6.82 20.60
C GLN A 47 -2.77 -6.02 21.25
N GLN A 48 -1.90 -6.70 22.00
CA GLN A 48 -0.80 -6.06 22.70
C GLN A 48 0.50 -6.26 21.92
N ILE A 49 1.01 -5.18 21.33
CA ILE A 49 2.23 -5.20 20.49
C ILE A 49 3.15 -4.09 20.99
N SER A 50 4.42 -4.43 21.23
CA SER A 50 5.45 -3.46 21.65
C SER A 50 5.10 -2.61 22.88
N GLY A 51 4.32 -3.16 23.82
CA GLY A 51 3.89 -2.45 25.03
C GLY A 51 2.63 -1.60 24.85
N GLU A 52 2.08 -1.53 23.65
CA GLU A 52 0.84 -0.81 23.34
C GLU A 52 -0.33 -1.77 23.21
N THR A 53 -1.52 -1.30 23.59
CA THR A 53 -2.76 -2.06 23.44
C THR A 53 -3.58 -1.45 22.32
N ASN A 54 -3.55 -2.08 21.15
CA ASN A 54 -4.26 -1.62 19.96
C ASN A 54 -5.60 -2.34 19.85
N ARG A 55 -6.61 -1.68 19.27
CA ARG A 55 -7.91 -2.29 19.00
C ARG A 55 -7.95 -2.78 17.56
N VAL A 56 -8.39 -4.01 17.39
CA VAL A 56 -8.37 -4.70 16.10
C VAL A 56 -9.76 -5.21 15.75
N LEU A 57 -10.14 -5.03 14.49
CA LEU A 57 -11.40 -5.45 13.88
C LEU A 57 -11.12 -6.47 12.78
N GLN A 58 -11.83 -7.59 12.79
CA GLN A 58 -11.74 -8.59 11.74
C GLN A 58 -13.12 -9.11 11.32
N ALA A 59 -13.36 -9.18 10.02
CA ALA A 59 -14.51 -9.90 9.46
C ALA A 59 -14.12 -11.37 9.29
N LEU A 60 -14.74 -12.24 10.08
CA LEU A 60 -14.37 -13.67 10.13
C LEU A 60 -15.24 -14.53 9.23
N LYS A 61 -16.46 -14.05 9.01
CA LYS A 61 -17.47 -14.69 8.20
C LYS A 61 -18.35 -13.62 7.61
N SER A 62 -18.67 -13.76 6.33
CA SER A 62 -19.75 -13.04 5.68
C SER A 62 -20.29 -13.90 4.56
N ARG A 63 -21.57 -14.28 4.62
CA ARG A 63 -22.24 -15.06 3.57
C ARG A 63 -22.80 -14.12 2.51
N GLY A 64 -22.66 -14.48 1.24
CA GLY A 64 -23.20 -13.70 0.12
C GLY A 64 -22.40 -12.45 -0.27
N SER A 65 -21.23 -12.23 0.34
CA SER A 65 -20.34 -11.12 0.00
C SER A 65 -18.86 -11.53 0.13
N ARG A 66 -17.99 -10.98 -0.74
CA ARG A 66 -16.55 -11.04 -0.53
C ARG A 66 -16.20 -10.15 0.66
N HIS A 67 -15.54 -10.71 1.66
CA HIS A 67 -15.03 -9.96 2.82
C HIS A 67 -13.51 -10.05 2.87
N SER A 68 -12.89 -9.06 3.51
CA SER A 68 -11.45 -9.04 3.74
C SER A 68 -11.09 -10.07 4.81
N ASN A 69 -10.01 -10.81 4.57
CA ASN A 69 -9.39 -11.70 5.57
C ASN A 69 -8.36 -10.96 6.45
N LYS A 70 -8.15 -9.65 6.22
CA LYS A 70 -7.22 -8.83 6.97
C LYS A 70 -7.82 -8.39 8.32
N ALA A 71 -6.94 -8.17 9.29
CA ALA A 71 -7.28 -7.58 10.58
C ALA A 71 -6.92 -6.10 10.55
N TYR A 72 -7.90 -5.23 10.79
CA TYR A 72 -7.74 -3.78 10.71
C TYR A 72 -7.60 -3.20 12.11
N GLU A 73 -6.66 -2.28 12.29
CA GLU A 73 -6.64 -1.46 13.50
C GLU A 73 -7.76 -0.42 13.44
N PHE A 74 -8.36 -0.09 14.58
CA PHE A 74 -9.31 1.02 14.65
C PHE A 74 -9.12 1.88 15.90
N GLU A 75 -9.39 3.17 15.73
CA GLU A 75 -9.34 4.17 16.79
C GLU A 75 -10.76 4.64 17.12
N ILE A 76 -11.02 4.87 18.40
CA ILE A 76 -12.25 5.52 18.87
C ILE A 76 -11.81 6.87 19.42
N SER A 77 -12.32 7.95 18.83
CA SER A 77 -12.15 9.32 19.28
C SER A 77 -13.45 9.86 19.86
N ASP A 78 -13.45 11.09 20.37
CA ASP A 78 -14.67 11.76 20.83
C ASP A 78 -15.66 12.07 19.69
N GLU A 79 -15.18 12.08 18.45
CA GLU A 79 -15.94 12.49 17.26
C GLU A 79 -16.35 11.29 16.40
N ASP A 80 -15.50 10.27 16.30
CA ASP A 80 -15.66 9.20 15.33
C ASP A 80 -14.98 7.87 15.70
N ILE A 81 -15.31 6.83 14.93
CA ILE A 81 -14.60 5.55 14.91
C ILE A 81 -13.91 5.43 13.56
N ARG A 82 -12.58 5.37 13.56
CA ARG A 82 -11.77 5.32 12.35
C ARG A 82 -11.15 3.94 12.19
N ILE A 83 -11.41 3.30 11.05
CA ILE A 83 -10.74 2.06 10.65
C ILE A 83 -9.49 2.45 9.87
N LEU A 84 -8.34 2.05 10.37
CA LEU A 84 -7.05 2.38 9.77
C LEU A 84 -6.65 1.30 8.76
N ASP A 85 -5.96 1.69 7.68
CA ASP A 85 -5.57 0.75 6.63
C ASP A 85 -4.52 -0.27 7.12
N VAL A 86 -4.46 -1.43 6.50
CA VAL A 86 -3.57 -2.51 6.93
C VAL A 86 -2.16 -2.27 6.43
N TYR A 87 -1.23 -1.92 7.34
CA TYR A 87 0.19 -1.80 7.00
C TYR A 87 0.90 -3.15 7.12
N SER A 88 1.20 -3.77 5.98
CA SER A 88 1.90 -5.05 5.91
C SER A 88 3.40 -4.85 5.67
N GLY A 89 4.14 -4.50 6.72
CA GLY A 89 5.60 -4.48 6.66
C GLY A 89 6.17 -5.89 6.82
N GLN A 90 6.93 -6.39 5.83
CA GLN A 90 7.69 -7.66 5.89
C GLN A 90 6.89 -8.94 6.21
N GLY A 91 5.57 -8.96 5.96
CA GLY A 91 4.74 -10.15 6.14
C GLY A 91 4.12 -10.32 7.54
N GLU A 92 4.37 -9.39 8.46
CA GLU A 92 3.69 -9.31 9.75
C GLU A 92 2.67 -8.15 9.75
N MET A 93 1.58 -8.33 10.49
CA MET A 93 0.55 -7.30 10.66
C MET A 93 1.06 -6.27 11.68
N LEU A 94 1.46 -5.08 11.22
CA LEU A 94 1.91 -3.99 12.09
C LEU A 94 0.75 -3.10 12.53
N THR A 95 0.64 -2.84 13.84
CA THR A 95 -0.36 -1.94 14.44
C THR A 95 0.32 -0.89 15.35
N GLY A 96 -0.37 0.20 15.66
CA GLY A 96 0.08 1.25 16.60
C GLY A 96 1.37 1.95 16.20
N LEU A 97 2.28 2.18 17.16
CA LEU A 97 3.58 2.83 16.92
C LEU A 97 4.51 2.06 15.99
N ALA A 98 4.37 0.73 15.91
CA ALA A 98 5.16 -0.08 14.98
C ALA A 98 4.81 0.25 13.53
N ARG A 99 3.51 0.44 13.26
CA ARG A 99 3.02 0.94 11.97
C ARG A 99 3.52 2.35 11.70
N ARG A 100 3.29 3.31 12.61
CA ARG A 100 3.67 4.73 12.38
C ARG A 100 5.15 4.88 12.06
N ARG A 101 6.02 4.21 12.83
CA ARG A 101 7.47 4.22 12.57
C ARG A 101 7.81 3.73 11.17
N HIS A 102 7.13 2.70 10.68
CA HIS A 102 7.37 2.20 9.34
C HIS A 102 6.80 3.10 8.25
N GLU A 103 5.60 3.64 8.44
CA GLU A 103 5.03 4.64 7.52
C GLU A 103 5.96 5.86 7.39
N ASP A 104 6.54 6.33 8.49
CA ASP A 104 7.50 7.43 8.50
C ASP A 104 8.81 7.07 7.76
N LEU A 105 9.34 5.86 7.97
CA LEU A 105 10.55 5.38 7.29
C LEU A 105 10.34 5.23 5.78
N ASP A 106 9.23 4.62 5.38
CA ASP A 106 8.88 4.41 3.97
C ASP A 106 8.59 5.76 3.27
N ALA A 107 7.98 6.72 3.97
CA ALA A 107 7.77 8.07 3.45
C ALA A 107 9.10 8.80 3.21
N LEU A 108 10.06 8.68 4.13
CA LEU A 108 11.40 9.23 3.97
C LEU A 108 12.15 8.57 2.80
N GLU A 109 12.04 7.26 2.66
CA GLU A 109 12.66 6.51 1.56
C GLU A 109 12.04 6.91 0.21
N ALA A 110 10.71 7.00 0.12
CA ALA A 110 10.01 7.46 -1.07
C ALA A 110 10.43 8.87 -1.46
N GLN A 111 10.59 9.78 -0.50
CA GLN A 111 11.06 11.14 -0.75
C GLN A 111 12.50 11.16 -1.29
N ARG A 112 13.38 10.33 -0.72
CA ARG A 112 14.76 10.19 -1.20
C ARG A 112 14.82 9.65 -2.63
N LEU A 113 14.06 8.60 -2.93
CA LEU A 113 13.99 8.00 -4.26
C LEU A 113 13.43 9.00 -5.28
N ALA A 114 12.39 9.76 -4.92
CA ALA A 114 11.82 10.79 -5.78
C ALA A 114 12.86 11.87 -6.14
N PHE A 115 13.64 12.34 -5.17
CA PHE A 115 14.73 13.29 -5.41
C PHE A 115 15.83 12.70 -6.31
N GLU A 116 16.19 11.44 -6.12
CA GLU A 116 17.20 10.76 -6.94
C GLU A 116 16.73 10.58 -8.39
N ILE A 117 15.45 10.24 -8.59
CA ILE A 117 14.82 10.16 -9.92
C ILE A 117 14.83 11.54 -10.58
N GLU A 118 14.41 12.58 -9.87
CA GLU A 118 14.39 13.96 -10.40
C GLU A 118 15.77 14.44 -10.83
N SER A 119 16.79 14.20 -9.99
CA SER A 119 18.18 14.52 -10.31
C SER A 119 18.66 13.80 -11.58
N ARG A 120 18.40 12.49 -11.69
CA ARG A 120 18.73 11.71 -12.90
C ARG A 120 18.00 12.21 -14.14
N GLU A 121 16.74 12.62 -14.02
CA GLU A 121 15.98 13.17 -15.14
C GLU A 121 16.58 14.50 -15.65
N LEU A 122 17.02 15.37 -14.74
CA LEU A 122 17.68 16.62 -15.09
C LEU A 122 19.02 16.37 -15.80
N ASP A 123 19.82 15.44 -15.30
CA ASP A 123 21.09 15.07 -15.93
C ASP A 123 20.88 14.51 -17.34
N LEU A 124 19.88 13.63 -17.52
CA LEU A 124 19.53 13.09 -18.83
C LEU A 124 19.05 14.19 -19.80
N LYS A 125 18.26 15.17 -19.32
CA LYS A 125 17.85 16.32 -20.14
C LYS A 125 19.05 17.17 -20.56
N ARG A 126 19.99 17.41 -19.64
CA ARG A 126 21.21 18.18 -19.90
C ARG A 126 22.09 17.51 -20.97
N LEU A 127 22.33 16.20 -20.83
CA LEU A 127 23.09 15.42 -21.80
C LEU A 127 22.44 15.42 -23.19
N ARG A 128 21.10 15.33 -23.27
CA ARG A 128 20.38 15.43 -24.56
C ARG A 128 20.61 16.78 -25.24
N LEU A 129 20.47 17.87 -24.49
CA LEU A 129 20.69 19.22 -25.01
C LEU A 129 22.13 19.40 -25.52
N GLU A 130 23.12 18.89 -24.79
CA GLU A 130 24.53 18.92 -25.20
C GLU A 130 24.77 18.13 -26.49
N GLN A 131 24.18 16.93 -26.61
CA GLN A 131 24.26 16.14 -27.85
C GLN A 131 23.59 16.84 -29.03
N GLU A 132 22.44 17.47 -28.83
CA GLU A 132 21.75 18.26 -29.86
C GLU A 132 22.61 19.45 -30.31
N GLN A 133 23.20 20.18 -29.37
CA GLN A 133 24.12 21.28 -29.65
C GLN A 133 25.36 20.81 -30.42
N ALA A 134 25.97 19.69 -30.01
CA ALA A 134 27.12 19.09 -30.68
C ALA A 134 26.79 18.56 -32.09
N ALA A 135 25.59 18.02 -32.30
CA ALA A 135 25.11 17.61 -33.61
C ALA A 135 24.86 18.83 -34.52
N ARG A 136 24.31 19.91 -33.96
CA ARG A 136 24.05 21.16 -34.67
C ARG A 136 25.34 21.88 -35.07
N SER A 137 26.35 21.90 -34.20
CA SER A 137 27.67 22.47 -34.52
C SER A 137 28.42 21.66 -35.57
N ARG A 138 28.32 20.32 -35.56
CA ARG A 138 28.89 19.47 -36.64
C ARG A 138 28.23 19.73 -38.01
N LYS A 139 26.92 19.95 -38.06
CA LYS A 139 26.22 20.29 -39.31
C LYS A 139 26.60 21.68 -39.86
N ASN A 140 27.01 22.60 -38.98
CA ASN A 140 27.41 23.96 -39.35
C ASN A 140 28.93 24.13 -39.54
N ALA A 141 29.74 23.07 -39.44
CA ALA A 141 31.17 23.15 -39.69
C ALA A 141 31.45 23.35 -41.20
N PRO A 142 32.24 24.36 -41.61
CA PRO A 142 32.47 24.67 -43.01
C PRO A 142 33.19 23.51 -43.73
N GLN A 143 32.59 23.00 -44.81
CA GLN A 143 33.26 22.15 -45.79
C GLN A 143 34.38 22.97 -46.46
N GLY A 144 35.60 22.87 -45.95
CA GLY A 144 36.71 23.63 -46.53
C GLY A 144 38.06 23.25 -45.96
N MET A 145 38.54 22.04 -46.26
CA MET A 145 39.98 21.71 -46.39
C MET A 145 40.15 20.24 -46.75
N ARG A 146 39.89 19.88 -48.01
CA ARG A 146 40.54 18.71 -48.66
C ARG A 146 40.76 19.01 -50.14
N ALA A 147 41.95 18.61 -50.62
CA ALA A 147 42.60 18.84 -51.91
C ALA A 147 43.35 20.20 -52.01
N ALA A 148 44.63 20.29 -52.35
CA ALA A 148 45.50 19.36 -53.07
C ALA A 148 46.97 19.47 -52.61
N GLY A 149 47.55 18.33 -52.26
CA GLY A 149 48.99 18.12 -52.17
C GLY A 149 49.30 16.80 -52.87
N ALA A 150 49.43 16.82 -54.20
CA ALA A 150 49.99 15.73 -55.00
C ALA A 150 50.12 16.19 -56.47
N ALA A 151 51.30 16.69 -56.86
CA ALA A 151 51.80 16.63 -58.24
C ALA A 151 53.27 17.10 -58.30
N GLN A 152 54.18 16.20 -57.97
CA GLN A 152 55.58 16.23 -58.41
C GLN A 152 55.84 14.91 -59.15
N GLY A 153 56.17 14.99 -60.45
CA GLY A 153 56.65 13.84 -61.22
C GLY A 153 56.42 13.92 -62.74
N LYS A 154 57.53 13.76 -63.49
CA LYS A 154 57.75 13.62 -64.96
C LYS A 154 57.85 14.91 -65.79
N GLU A 155 59.06 15.30 -66.23
CA GLU A 155 59.77 14.87 -67.48
C GLU A 155 58.96 15.27 -68.73
N VAL A 156 59.43 16.07 -69.69
CA VAL A 156 60.72 16.15 -70.43
C VAL A 156 60.95 17.58 -70.90
#